data_AF-A0A8X7QNU5-F1
#
_entry.id   AF-A0A8X7QNU5-F1
#
_cell.length_a   1.000
_cell.length_b   1.000
_cell.length_c   1.000
_cell.angle_alpha   90.00
_cell.angle_beta   90.00
_cell.angle_gamma   90.00
#
_symmetry.space_group_name_H-M   'P 1'
#
loop_
_entity.id
_entity.type
_entity.pdbx_description
1 polymer ?
#
loop_
_entity_poly.entity_id
_entity_poly.type
_entity_poly.pdbx_seq_one_letter_code
_entity_poly.pdbx_strand_id
1 'polypeptide(L)'
;MSFSFFKPSRPKTPQEVVKAIRDSLLALDTKTVVEVKALEKALEEVEKNFSFLRGMLSGDGEAEPNADQAVQLALEFCKEDVISLVIHKLHILGWETRKDLLHCWSILLKQKVGEAYCCVQYFEEHFELLDCLVVCYDNKEIALHCGSMLRECIKFPSLAKYIIESACFELFFKFVELPNFDVASDAFSTFKDLLTKHDTVVSEFLTSHYPEFFDIYERLLTSSNYVTRRQSLKLLSDFLLEPPNSHIMKKFILEVRYMKVIMTLLKDSSKNIQISAFHIFKIFVANPSKPQEVKIILARNHEKLLELLHNLSPGKGSEDDQFEEEKELIIEEIQKMSRLKNLQL
;
A
#
# COMPACT_ATOMS: atom_id res chain seq x y z
N MET A 1 -38.51 -23.44 43.96
CA MET A 1 -37.83 -22.95 42.74
C MET A 1 -37.32 -21.55 43.02
N SER A 2 -36.00 -21.37 43.15
CA SER A 2 -35.38 -20.05 43.35
C SER A 2 -35.11 -19.46 41.97
N PHE A 3 -35.90 -18.46 41.57
CA PHE A 3 -35.62 -17.67 40.39
C PHE A 3 -34.46 -16.72 40.72
N SER A 4 -33.27 -17.03 40.23
CA SER A 4 -32.16 -16.08 40.21
C SER A 4 -32.49 -14.98 39.21
N PHE A 5 -32.89 -13.82 39.72
CA PHE A 5 -32.93 -12.58 38.96
C PHE A 5 -31.48 -12.19 38.63
N PHE A 6 -31.02 -12.48 37.41
CA PHE A 6 -29.87 -11.80 36.84
C PHE A 6 -30.25 -10.32 36.71
N LYS A 7 -29.75 -9.49 37.63
CA LYS A 7 -29.76 -8.03 37.42
C LYS A 7 -28.98 -7.77 36.13
N PRO A 8 -29.52 -7.05 35.14
CA PRO A 8 -28.71 -6.62 34.00
C PRO A 8 -27.53 -5.81 34.55
N SER A 9 -26.31 -6.25 34.25
CA SER A 9 -25.10 -5.53 34.60
C SER A 9 -25.19 -4.13 34.04
N ARG A 10 -24.84 -3.12 34.84
CA ARG A 10 -24.78 -1.72 34.38
C ARG A 10 -23.97 -1.67 33.07
N PRO A 11 -24.46 -0.98 32.02
CA PRO A 11 -23.69 -0.82 30.79
C PRO A 11 -22.37 -0.12 31.10
N LYS A 12 -21.26 -0.70 30.64
CA LYS A 12 -19.91 -0.14 30.82
C LYS A 12 -19.81 1.19 30.07
N THR A 13 -19.13 2.17 30.65
CA THR A 13 -18.82 3.43 29.94
C THR A 13 -17.63 3.23 28.98
N PRO A 14 -17.44 4.10 27.96
CA PRO A 14 -16.24 4.09 27.12
C PRO A 14 -14.93 4.02 27.91
N GLN A 15 -14.81 4.84 28.97
CA GLN A 15 -13.63 4.85 29.86
C GLN A 15 -13.38 3.49 30.52
N GLU A 16 -14.44 2.85 31.04
CA GLU A 16 -14.33 1.55 31.69
C GLU A 16 -13.92 0.44 30.71
N VAL A 17 -14.37 0.52 29.46
CA VAL A 17 -14.01 -0.43 28.41
C VAL A 17 -12.55 -0.27 28.00
N VAL A 18 -12.12 0.95 27.70
CA VAL A 18 -10.72 1.21 27.31
C VAL A 18 -9.76 0.83 28.43
N LYS A 19 -10.10 1.15 29.68
CA LYS A 19 -9.31 0.72 30.84
C LYS A 19 -9.22 -0.80 30.94
N ALA A 20 -10.32 -1.53 30.76
CA ALA A 20 -10.31 -2.99 30.78
C ALA A 20 -9.45 -3.59 29.65
N ILE A 21 -9.50 -3.01 28.45
CA ILE A 21 -8.64 -3.39 27.32
C ILE A 21 -7.17 -3.17 27.68
N ARG A 22 -6.84 -1.97 28.19
CA ARG A 22 -5.47 -1.65 28.61
C ARG A 22 -4.96 -2.63 29.66
N ASP A 23 -5.73 -2.83 30.73
CA ASP A 23 -5.32 -3.68 31.85
C ASP A 23 -5.13 -5.14 31.40
N SER A 24 -6.01 -5.64 30.51
CA SER A 24 -5.89 -7.00 29.96
C SER A 24 -4.70 -7.15 28.99
N LEU A 25 -4.39 -6.13 28.17
CA LEU A 25 -3.20 -6.12 27.31
C LEU A 25 -1.90 -6.06 28.13
N LEU A 26 -1.88 -5.28 29.22
CA LEU A 26 -0.73 -5.21 30.13
C LEU A 26 -0.50 -6.52 30.88
N ALA A 27 -1.57 -7.27 31.16
CA ALA A 27 -1.48 -8.59 31.79
C ALA A 27 -0.80 -9.65 30.91
N LEU A 28 -0.68 -9.42 29.58
CA LEU A 28 0.12 -10.24 28.67
C LEU A 28 1.63 -9.95 28.83
N ASP A 29 2.14 -10.03 30.06
CA ASP A 29 3.55 -9.84 30.38
C ASP A 29 4.38 -11.10 30.09
N THR A 30 5.71 -11.00 30.21
CA THR A 30 6.62 -12.11 29.93
C THR A 30 6.34 -13.34 30.80
N LYS A 31 5.87 -13.17 32.04
CA LYS A 31 5.59 -14.29 32.96
C LYS A 31 4.31 -15.00 32.57
N THR A 32 3.26 -14.24 32.23
CA THR A 32 1.99 -14.78 31.76
C THR A 32 2.18 -15.53 30.44
N VAL A 33 2.94 -14.96 29.50
CA VAL A 33 3.13 -15.54 28.16
C VAL A 33 3.87 -16.88 28.18
N VAL A 34 4.71 -17.15 29.19
CA VAL A 34 5.41 -18.45 29.32
C VAL A 34 4.58 -19.52 30.03
N GLU A 35 3.50 -19.13 30.73
CA GLU A 35 2.63 -20.07 31.45
C GLU A 35 1.32 -20.30 30.68
N VAL A 36 1.21 -21.46 30.02
CA VAL A 36 0.10 -21.80 29.10
C VAL A 36 -1.29 -21.48 29.67
N LYS A 37 -1.62 -21.96 30.88
CA LYS A 37 -2.95 -21.74 31.48
C LYS A 37 -3.23 -20.27 31.83
N ALA A 38 -2.20 -19.54 32.26
CA ALA A 38 -2.33 -18.12 32.57
C ALA A 38 -2.50 -17.31 31.27
N LEU A 39 -1.76 -17.66 30.22
CA LEU A 39 -1.89 -17.08 28.89
C LEU A 39 -3.28 -17.30 28.29
N GLU A 40 -3.79 -18.53 28.31
CA GLU A 40 -5.14 -18.85 27.81
C GLU A 40 -6.20 -17.96 28.48
N LYS A 41 -6.19 -17.88 29.81
CA LYS A 41 -7.12 -17.05 30.57
C LYS A 41 -6.96 -15.55 30.28
N ALA A 42 -5.72 -15.08 30.12
CA ALA A 42 -5.46 -13.68 29.79
C ALA A 42 -5.96 -13.33 28.38
N LEU A 43 -5.75 -14.22 27.40
CA LEU A 43 -6.23 -14.06 26.03
C LEU A 43 -7.77 -14.09 25.95
N GLU A 44 -8.44 -14.95 26.71
CA GLU A 44 -9.91 -14.96 26.81
C GLU A 44 -10.46 -13.62 27.30
N GLU A 45 -9.81 -12.99 28.28
CA GLU A 45 -10.23 -11.68 28.79
C GLU A 45 -9.97 -10.57 27.76
N VAL A 46 -8.85 -10.62 27.03
CA VAL A 46 -8.58 -9.67 25.94
C VAL A 46 -9.63 -9.82 24.84
N GLU A 47 -9.91 -11.05 24.39
CA GLU A 47 -10.90 -11.33 23.35
C GLU A 47 -12.29 -10.81 23.74
N LYS A 48 -12.73 -11.08 24.97
CA LYS A 48 -14.00 -10.57 25.51
C LYS A 48 -14.07 -9.04 25.49
N ASN A 49 -12.99 -8.36 25.85
CA ASN A 49 -12.96 -6.90 25.89
C ASN A 49 -12.98 -6.28 24.47
N PHE A 50 -12.28 -6.89 23.50
CA PHE A 50 -12.34 -6.45 22.09
C PHE A 50 -13.68 -6.76 21.42
N SER A 51 -14.30 -7.90 21.75
CA SER A 51 -15.65 -8.22 21.28
C SER A 51 -16.68 -7.20 21.80
N PHE A 52 -16.56 -6.81 23.08
CA PHE A 52 -17.41 -5.76 23.66
C PHE A 52 -17.18 -4.40 22.99
N LEU A 53 -15.92 -4.01 22.74
CA LEU A 53 -15.59 -2.80 22.00
C LEU A 53 -16.23 -2.79 20.60
N ARG A 54 -16.12 -3.91 19.88
CA ARG A 54 -16.72 -4.05 18.56
C ARG A 54 -18.24 -3.86 18.59
N GLY A 55 -18.90 -4.46 19.59
CA GLY A 55 -20.34 -4.27 19.82
C GLY A 55 -20.70 -2.80 20.05
N MET A 56 -19.94 -2.07 20.88
CA MET A 56 -20.16 -0.63 21.08
C MET A 56 -19.96 0.20 19.81
N LEU A 57 -18.96 -0.13 19.00
CA LEU A 57 -18.64 0.64 17.79
C LEU A 57 -19.54 0.34 16.59
N SER A 58 -20.12 -0.87 16.52
CA SER A 58 -20.84 -1.35 15.33
C SER A 58 -22.33 -1.60 15.57
N GLY A 59 -22.75 -1.62 16.83
CA GLY A 59 -24.02 -2.22 17.24
C GLY A 59 -23.95 -3.75 17.28
N ASP A 60 -24.86 -4.34 18.05
CA ASP A 60 -24.99 -5.80 18.24
C ASP A 60 -26.32 -6.35 17.69
N GLY A 61 -27.04 -5.54 16.91
CA GLY A 61 -28.34 -5.85 16.34
C GLY A 61 -29.51 -5.49 17.25
N GLU A 62 -29.29 -5.27 18.55
CA GLU A 62 -30.28 -4.75 19.50
C GLU A 62 -30.07 -3.26 19.80
N ALA A 63 -28.81 -2.84 19.91
CA ALA A 63 -28.42 -1.45 20.09
C ALA A 63 -27.75 -0.89 18.83
N GLU A 64 -28.16 0.30 18.40
CA GLU A 64 -27.49 1.05 17.33
C GLU A 64 -26.18 1.68 17.85
N PRO A 65 -25.14 1.78 17.00
CA PRO A 65 -23.88 2.42 17.37
C PRO A 65 -24.09 3.90 17.71
N ASN A 66 -23.55 4.34 18.84
CA ASN A 66 -23.64 5.71 19.30
C ASN A 66 -22.38 6.50 18.88
N ALA A 67 -22.58 7.55 18.07
CA ALA A 67 -21.49 8.38 17.54
C ALA A 67 -20.66 9.06 18.65
N ASP A 68 -21.31 9.59 19.70
CA ASP A 68 -20.61 10.22 20.81
C ASP A 68 -19.77 9.20 21.58
N GLN A 69 -20.28 7.97 21.77
CA GLN A 69 -19.50 6.90 22.39
C GLN A 69 -18.30 6.49 21.53
N ALA A 70 -18.43 6.44 20.21
CA ALA A 70 -17.32 6.13 19.32
C ALA A 70 -16.20 7.18 19.40
N VAL A 71 -16.55 8.48 19.44
CA VAL A 71 -15.58 9.56 19.64
C VAL A 71 -14.92 9.46 21.02
N GLN A 72 -15.69 9.20 22.08
CA GLN A 72 -15.15 9.02 23.43
C GLN A 72 -14.21 7.81 23.53
N LEU A 73 -14.56 6.69 22.87
CA LEU A 73 -13.69 5.52 22.79
C LEU A 73 -12.36 5.87 22.10
N ALA A 74 -12.39 6.59 20.98
CA ALA A 74 -11.16 7.00 20.28
C ALA A 74 -10.29 7.93 21.15
N LEU A 75 -10.89 8.89 21.83
CA LEU A 75 -10.17 9.79 22.75
C LEU A 75 -9.50 9.02 23.90
N GLU A 76 -10.22 8.11 24.54
CA GLU A 76 -9.67 7.30 25.63
C GLU A 76 -8.61 6.31 25.13
N PHE A 77 -8.75 5.74 23.92
CA PHE A 77 -7.71 4.91 23.30
C PHE A 77 -6.39 5.65 23.13
N CYS A 78 -6.45 6.92 22.70
CA CYS A 78 -5.27 7.78 22.57
C CYS A 78 -4.70 8.14 23.95
N LYS A 79 -5.57 8.58 24.87
CA LYS A 79 -5.18 9.03 26.21
C LYS A 79 -4.54 7.93 27.07
N GLU A 80 -5.04 6.70 26.98
CA GLU A 80 -4.54 5.55 27.75
C GLU A 80 -3.44 4.76 27.01
N ASP A 81 -2.92 5.28 25.88
CA ASP A 81 -1.84 4.66 25.10
C ASP A 81 -2.17 3.26 24.57
N VAL A 82 -3.45 2.97 24.37
CA VAL A 82 -3.92 1.63 23.94
C VAL A 82 -3.49 1.33 22.51
N ILE A 83 -3.40 2.36 21.65
CA ILE A 83 -2.93 2.23 20.27
C ILE A 83 -1.52 1.62 20.24
N SER A 84 -0.57 2.21 21.00
CA SER A 84 0.79 1.68 21.14
C SER A 84 0.78 0.24 21.70
N LEU A 85 0.05 -0.02 22.79
CA LEU A 85 -0.01 -1.35 23.40
C LEU A 85 -0.49 -2.42 22.41
N VAL A 86 -1.53 -2.11 21.64
CA VAL A 86 -2.07 -3.02 20.63
C VAL A 86 -1.02 -3.40 19.59
N ILE A 87 -0.28 -2.43 19.05
CA ILE A 87 0.75 -2.67 18.03
C ILE A 87 1.83 -3.59 18.61
N HIS A 88 2.33 -3.29 19.81
CA HIS A 88 3.39 -4.09 20.45
C HIS A 88 2.94 -5.50 20.84
N LYS A 89 1.67 -5.69 21.18
CA LYS A 89 1.11 -6.99 21.61
C LYS A 89 0.49 -7.80 20.47
N LEU A 90 0.41 -7.26 19.26
CA LEU A 90 -0.32 -7.86 18.14
C LEU A 90 0.05 -9.33 17.87
N HIS A 91 1.35 -9.66 17.96
CA HIS A 91 1.87 -11.01 17.75
C HIS A 91 1.40 -12.05 18.80
N ILE A 92 0.95 -11.60 19.97
CA ILE A 92 0.47 -12.47 21.06
C ILE A 92 -1.03 -12.73 20.94
N LEU A 93 -1.78 -11.79 20.33
CA LEU A 93 -3.24 -11.85 20.28
C LEU A 93 -3.76 -13.03 19.47
N GLY A 94 -4.92 -13.57 19.84
CA GLY A 94 -5.62 -14.61 19.07
C GLY A 94 -6.19 -14.08 17.75
N TRP A 95 -6.48 -14.97 16.80
CA TRP A 95 -6.99 -14.61 15.48
C TRP A 95 -8.29 -13.80 15.52
N GLU A 96 -9.27 -14.21 16.34
CA GLU A 96 -10.55 -13.51 16.43
C GLU A 96 -10.37 -12.10 17.03
N THR A 97 -9.50 -11.96 18.04
CA THR A 97 -9.13 -10.64 18.59
C THR A 97 -8.50 -9.74 17.54
N ARG A 98 -7.57 -10.24 16.72
CA ARG A 98 -6.92 -9.45 15.65
C ARG A 98 -7.93 -8.98 14.59
N LYS A 99 -8.93 -9.81 14.28
CA LYS A 99 -10.02 -9.47 13.36
C LYS A 99 -10.95 -8.40 13.94
N ASP A 100 -11.38 -8.56 15.18
CA ASP A 100 -12.20 -7.56 15.88
C ASP A 100 -11.44 -6.23 16.03
N LEU A 101 -10.15 -6.31 16.38
CA LEU A 101 -9.26 -5.16 16.43
C LEU A 101 -9.22 -4.43 15.10
N LEU A 102 -8.98 -5.12 13.97
CA LEU A 102 -8.90 -4.48 12.66
C LEU A 102 -10.19 -3.73 12.29
N HIS A 103 -11.34 -4.34 12.61
CA HIS A 103 -12.63 -3.70 12.42
C HIS A 103 -12.75 -2.42 13.26
N CYS A 104 -12.47 -2.52 14.56
CA CYS A 104 -12.50 -1.38 15.49
C CYS A 104 -11.51 -0.28 15.06
N TRP A 105 -10.30 -0.66 14.65
CA TRP A 105 -9.24 0.22 14.16
C TRP A 105 -9.71 1.14 13.05
N SER A 106 -10.40 0.58 12.06
CA SER A 106 -10.93 1.33 10.91
C SER A 106 -12.01 2.37 11.30
N ILE A 107 -12.73 2.11 12.40
CA ILE A 107 -13.76 3.01 12.93
C ILE A 107 -13.09 4.09 13.79
N LEU A 108 -12.21 3.70 14.71
CA LEU A 108 -11.52 4.60 15.63
C LEU A 108 -10.69 5.66 14.89
N LEU A 109 -9.95 5.27 13.84
CA LEU A 109 -9.16 6.19 13.01
C LEU A 109 -9.99 7.30 12.36
N LYS A 110 -11.29 7.08 12.13
CA LYS A 110 -12.19 8.05 11.48
C LYS A 110 -12.89 8.99 12.46
N GLN A 111 -12.70 8.80 13.77
CA GLN A 111 -13.36 9.62 14.78
C GLN A 111 -12.75 11.01 14.86
N LYS A 112 -13.61 12.03 14.81
CA LYS A 112 -13.21 13.44 14.83
C LYS A 112 -13.59 14.15 16.13
N VAL A 113 -12.77 15.11 16.52
CA VAL A 113 -13.12 16.18 17.47
C VAL A 113 -12.90 17.51 16.77
N GLY A 114 -13.98 18.22 16.49
CA GLY A 114 -13.95 19.34 15.54
C GLY A 114 -13.55 18.84 14.15
N GLU A 115 -12.50 19.42 13.57
CA GLU A 115 -11.99 19.03 12.26
C GLU A 115 -10.88 17.97 12.31
N ALA A 116 -10.33 17.69 13.50
CA ALA A 116 -9.17 16.83 13.66
C ALA A 116 -9.56 15.38 13.94
N TYR A 117 -8.81 14.43 13.39
CA TYR A 117 -8.96 12.99 13.66
C TYR A 117 -8.11 12.60 14.88
N CYS A 118 -8.75 12.12 15.94
CA CYS A 118 -8.10 11.93 17.25
C CYS A 118 -6.91 10.97 17.17
N CYS A 119 -7.14 9.80 16.57
CA CYS A 119 -6.09 8.78 16.43
C CYS A 119 -5.00 9.19 15.43
N VAL A 120 -5.31 10.03 14.44
CA VAL A 120 -4.31 10.54 13.49
C VAL A 120 -3.37 11.52 14.20
N GLN A 121 -3.90 12.44 15.01
CA GLN A 121 -3.08 13.33 15.83
C GLN A 121 -2.18 12.55 16.78
N TYR A 122 -2.71 11.50 17.39
CA TYR A 122 -1.90 10.61 18.23
C TYR A 122 -0.74 9.97 17.42
N PHE A 123 -0.98 9.50 16.20
CA PHE A 123 0.10 8.99 15.34
C PHE A 123 1.10 10.08 14.90
N GLU A 124 0.64 11.31 14.67
CA GLU A 124 1.52 12.44 14.35
C GLU A 124 2.46 12.81 15.50
N GLU A 125 2.08 12.46 16.73
CA GLU A 125 2.92 12.60 17.93
C GLU A 125 3.80 11.35 18.20
N HIS A 126 3.51 10.21 17.55
CA HIS A 126 4.14 8.90 17.80
C HIS A 126 4.40 8.14 16.48
N PHE A 127 5.07 8.80 15.53
CA PHE A 127 5.24 8.27 14.18
C PHE A 127 5.98 6.91 14.13
N GLU A 128 6.84 6.62 15.11
CA GLU A 128 7.56 5.36 15.23
C GLU A 128 6.64 4.13 15.28
N LEU A 129 5.38 4.31 15.70
CA LEU A 129 4.37 3.25 15.69
C LEU A 129 4.02 2.79 14.27
N LEU A 130 4.11 3.68 13.28
CA LEU A 130 3.93 3.32 11.87
C LEU A 130 5.11 2.46 11.38
N ASP A 131 6.34 2.78 11.81
CA ASP A 131 7.51 1.97 11.51
C ASP A 131 7.38 0.56 12.11
N CYS A 132 6.86 0.44 13.35
CA CYS A 132 6.55 -0.86 13.95
C CYS A 132 5.58 -1.69 13.08
N LEU A 133 4.54 -1.06 12.52
CA LEU A 133 3.60 -1.76 11.62
C LEU A 133 4.29 -2.24 10.33
N VAL A 134 5.21 -1.46 9.78
CA VAL A 134 5.99 -1.85 8.60
C VAL A 134 6.92 -3.02 8.92
N VAL A 135 7.70 -2.93 10.01
CA VAL A 135 8.66 -3.97 10.42
C VAL A 135 7.94 -5.31 10.71
N CYS A 136 6.70 -5.27 11.19
CA CYS A 136 5.93 -6.48 11.47
C CYS A 136 5.57 -7.32 10.22
N TYR A 137 5.79 -6.84 8.99
CA TYR A 137 5.70 -7.69 7.79
C TYR A 137 6.68 -8.87 7.81
N ASP A 138 7.81 -8.77 8.53
CA ASP A 138 8.73 -9.89 8.71
C ASP A 138 8.13 -11.01 9.60
N ASN A 139 7.06 -10.72 10.36
CA ASN A 139 6.29 -11.73 11.11
C ASN A 139 5.09 -12.22 10.29
N LYS A 140 5.25 -13.41 9.68
CA LYS A 140 4.26 -14.03 8.79
C LYS A 140 2.88 -14.23 9.41
N GLU A 141 2.78 -14.41 10.74
CA GLU A 141 1.49 -14.67 11.41
C GLU A 141 0.61 -13.42 11.51
N ILE A 142 1.22 -12.23 11.55
CA ILE A 142 0.52 -10.95 11.70
C ILE A 142 0.65 -10.04 10.49
N ALA A 143 1.51 -10.35 9.52
CA ALA A 143 1.81 -9.50 8.37
C ALA A 143 0.56 -8.93 7.68
N LEU A 144 -0.46 -9.76 7.41
CA LEU A 144 -1.71 -9.32 6.77
C LEU A 144 -2.55 -8.37 7.64
N HIS A 145 -2.51 -8.55 8.97
CA HIS A 145 -3.19 -7.67 9.92
C HIS A 145 -2.45 -6.33 10.00
N CYS A 146 -1.11 -6.35 10.10
CA CYS A 146 -0.26 -5.17 10.08
C CYS A 146 -0.47 -4.36 8.81
N GLY A 147 -0.45 -5.03 7.65
CA GLY A 147 -0.71 -4.41 6.36
C GLY A 147 -2.08 -3.76 6.28
N SER A 148 -3.12 -4.43 6.79
CA SER A 148 -4.46 -3.86 6.83
C SER A 148 -4.55 -2.66 7.77
N MET A 149 -3.97 -2.73 8.97
CA MET A 149 -3.91 -1.60 9.91
C MET A 149 -3.14 -0.41 9.33
N LEU A 150 -2.01 -0.67 8.69
CA LEU A 150 -1.16 0.33 8.04
C LEU A 150 -1.88 0.98 6.86
N ARG A 151 -2.58 0.20 6.03
CA ARG A 151 -3.40 0.72 4.92
C ARG A 151 -4.54 1.62 5.36
N GLU A 152 -5.10 1.40 6.56
CA GLU A 152 -6.06 2.35 7.15
C GLU A 152 -5.36 3.65 7.59
N CYS A 153 -4.15 3.58 8.13
CA CYS A 153 -3.38 4.76 8.55
C CYS A 153 -2.97 5.64 7.35
N ILE A 154 -2.45 5.04 6.27
CA ILE A 154 -1.99 5.79 5.09
C ILE A 154 -3.14 6.36 4.24
N LYS A 155 -4.41 6.21 4.66
CA LYS A 155 -5.51 7.01 4.12
C LYS A 155 -5.39 8.48 4.48
N PHE A 156 -4.63 8.81 5.53
CA PHE A 156 -4.38 10.17 5.96
C PHE A 156 -3.06 10.68 5.37
N PRO A 157 -3.05 11.85 4.69
CA PRO A 157 -1.86 12.33 3.97
C PRO A 157 -0.62 12.50 4.84
N SER A 158 -0.78 12.98 6.08
CA SER A 158 0.34 13.19 7.02
C SER A 158 1.04 11.88 7.39
N LEU A 159 0.28 10.84 7.66
CA LEU A 159 0.82 9.51 8.02
C LEU A 159 1.46 8.82 6.81
N ALA A 160 0.83 8.94 5.62
CA ALA A 160 1.42 8.43 4.37
C ALA A 160 2.74 9.14 4.03
N LYS A 161 2.79 10.47 4.21
CA LYS A 161 3.99 11.28 4.02
C LYS A 161 5.12 10.86 4.96
N TYR A 162 4.82 10.58 6.23
CA TYR A 162 5.84 10.05 7.14
C TYR A 162 6.42 8.73 6.64
N ILE A 163 5.57 7.76 6.27
CA ILE A 163 6.05 6.43 5.90
C ILE A 163 6.88 6.47 4.61
N ILE A 164 6.45 7.21 3.58
CA ILE A 164 7.19 7.25 2.31
C ILE A 164 8.57 7.92 2.45
N GLU A 165 8.71 8.86 3.39
CA GLU A 165 9.98 9.52 3.72
C GLU A 165 10.83 8.73 4.75
N SER A 166 10.27 7.71 5.39
CA SER A 166 10.95 6.88 6.38
C SER A 166 11.87 5.85 5.71
N ALA A 167 13.00 5.53 6.36
CA ALA A 167 13.87 4.42 5.94
C ALA A 167 13.13 3.07 5.88
N CYS A 168 12.04 2.91 6.64
CA CYS A 168 11.19 1.72 6.59
C CYS A 168 10.49 1.55 5.24
N PHE A 169 10.30 2.61 4.45
CA PHE A 169 9.75 2.50 3.10
C PHE A 169 10.54 1.55 2.21
N GLU A 170 11.87 1.57 2.33
CA GLU A 170 12.75 0.71 1.53
C GLU A 170 12.52 -0.78 1.78
N LEU A 171 11.97 -1.15 2.94
CA LEU A 171 11.64 -2.54 3.25
C LEU A 171 10.58 -3.10 2.30
N PHE A 172 9.70 -2.27 1.72
CA PHE A 172 8.71 -2.75 0.75
C PHE A 172 9.36 -3.36 -0.49
N PHE A 173 10.50 -2.85 -0.96
CA PHE A 173 11.24 -3.45 -2.09
C PHE A 173 11.71 -4.88 -1.80
N LYS A 174 11.94 -5.21 -0.51
CA LYS A 174 12.20 -6.58 -0.06
C LYS A 174 10.90 -7.36 0.13
N PHE A 175 9.89 -6.77 0.75
CA PHE A 175 8.64 -7.48 1.11
C PHE A 175 7.85 -7.93 -0.11
N VAL A 176 7.81 -7.14 -1.17
CA VAL A 176 7.13 -7.52 -2.43
C VAL A 176 7.78 -8.70 -3.14
N GLU A 177 9.02 -9.04 -2.79
CA GLU A 177 9.77 -10.17 -3.35
C GLU A 177 9.77 -11.40 -2.43
N LEU A 178 9.01 -11.37 -1.33
CA LEU A 178 8.95 -12.52 -0.42
C LEU A 178 8.37 -13.76 -1.12
N PRO A 179 8.88 -14.96 -0.80
CA PRO A 179 8.37 -16.20 -1.40
C PRO A 179 6.94 -16.55 -0.94
N ASN A 180 6.48 -15.99 0.19
CA ASN A 180 5.10 -16.13 0.61
C ASN A 180 4.23 -15.16 -0.20
N PHE A 181 3.42 -15.72 -1.11
CA PHE A 181 2.60 -14.95 -2.04
C PHE A 181 1.59 -14.03 -1.33
N ASP A 182 0.95 -14.48 -0.25
CA ASP A 182 -0.06 -13.69 0.46
C ASP A 182 0.58 -12.46 1.11
N VAL A 183 1.72 -12.66 1.78
CA VAL A 183 2.48 -11.57 2.41
C VAL A 183 3.04 -10.60 1.36
N ALA A 184 3.64 -11.12 0.27
CA ALA A 184 4.19 -10.28 -0.80
C ALA A 184 3.10 -9.48 -1.52
N SER A 185 1.93 -10.08 -1.77
CA SER A 185 0.80 -9.41 -2.41
C SER A 185 0.18 -8.34 -1.51
N ASP A 186 0.08 -8.61 -0.20
CA ASP A 186 -0.38 -7.62 0.76
C ASP A 186 0.62 -6.46 0.91
N ALA A 187 1.92 -6.75 0.99
CA ALA A 187 2.97 -5.74 0.99
C ALA A 187 2.93 -4.89 -0.28
N PHE A 188 2.71 -5.52 -1.44
CA PHE A 188 2.57 -4.79 -2.70
C PHE A 188 1.35 -3.88 -2.71
N SER A 189 0.24 -4.29 -2.09
CA SER A 189 -0.96 -3.45 -1.95
C SER A 189 -0.68 -2.20 -1.12
N THR A 190 0.08 -2.34 -0.02
CA THR A 190 0.51 -1.20 0.80
C THR A 190 1.52 -0.31 0.06
N PHE A 191 2.51 -0.91 -0.62
CA PHE A 191 3.48 -0.20 -1.45
C PHE A 191 2.80 0.62 -2.56
N LYS A 192 1.81 0.03 -3.22
CA LYS A 192 0.95 0.72 -4.20
C LYS A 192 0.23 1.90 -3.56
N ASP A 193 -0.48 1.68 -2.46
CA ASP A 193 -1.23 2.75 -1.79
C ASP A 193 -0.34 3.94 -1.40
N LEU A 194 0.87 3.68 -0.90
CA LEU A 194 1.86 4.71 -0.59
C LEU A 194 2.27 5.53 -1.83
N LEU A 195 2.36 4.88 -3.00
CA LEU A 195 2.79 5.50 -4.26
C LEU A 195 1.66 6.07 -5.12
N THR A 196 0.38 5.86 -4.76
CA THR A 196 -0.74 6.32 -5.61
C THR A 196 -1.86 7.03 -4.86
N LYS A 197 -1.97 6.92 -3.53
CA LYS A 197 -3.15 7.45 -2.81
C LYS A 197 -3.11 8.97 -2.63
N HIS A 198 -1.92 9.55 -2.44
CA HIS A 198 -1.71 10.99 -2.23
C HIS A 198 -0.72 11.51 -3.26
N ASP A 199 -1.22 11.79 -4.47
CA ASP A 199 -0.44 12.22 -5.65
C ASP A 199 0.57 13.34 -5.37
N THR A 200 0.19 14.34 -4.58
CA THR A 200 1.03 15.48 -4.20
C THR A 200 2.18 15.06 -3.29
N VAL A 201 1.92 14.18 -2.31
CA VAL A 201 2.95 13.63 -1.43
C VAL A 201 3.95 12.79 -2.23
N VAL A 202 3.45 11.95 -3.14
CA VAL A 202 4.28 11.11 -4.01
C VAL A 202 5.15 11.98 -4.92
N SER A 203 4.58 13.06 -5.48
CA SER A 203 5.30 14.01 -6.32
C SER A 203 6.44 14.71 -5.58
N GLU A 204 6.19 15.20 -4.37
CA GLU A 204 7.22 15.79 -3.50
C GLU A 204 8.36 14.80 -3.21
N PHE A 205 7.99 13.57 -2.81
CA PHE A 205 8.94 12.50 -2.51
C PHE A 205 9.80 12.13 -3.72
N LEU A 206 9.17 11.82 -4.86
CA LEU A 206 9.87 11.42 -6.09
C LEU A 206 10.73 12.55 -6.66
N THR A 207 10.37 13.82 -6.43
CA THR A 207 11.20 14.96 -6.82
C THR A 207 12.52 14.98 -6.05
N SER A 208 12.46 14.67 -4.75
CA SER A 208 13.60 14.75 -3.84
C SER A 208 14.49 13.50 -3.88
N HIS A 209 13.90 12.33 -4.17
CA HIS A 209 14.56 11.02 -4.11
C HIS A 209 14.66 10.33 -5.48
N TYR A 210 14.58 11.10 -6.57
CA TYR A 210 14.49 10.55 -7.92
C TYR A 210 15.56 9.49 -8.24
N PRO A 211 16.87 9.76 -8.06
CA PRO A 211 17.90 8.78 -8.43
C PRO A 211 17.80 7.50 -7.59
N GLU A 212 17.71 7.64 -6.26
CA GLU A 212 17.73 6.52 -5.32
C GLU A 212 16.48 5.63 -5.51
N PHE A 213 15.31 6.26 -5.65
CA PHE A 213 14.06 5.54 -5.86
C PHE A 213 14.09 4.73 -7.14
N PHE A 214 14.40 5.35 -8.29
CA PHE A 214 14.33 4.64 -9.57
C PHE A 214 15.47 3.62 -9.75
N ASP A 215 16.64 3.82 -9.12
CA ASP A 215 17.71 2.82 -9.09
C ASP A 215 17.27 1.52 -8.41
N ILE A 216 16.49 1.62 -7.32
CA ILE A 216 15.95 0.44 -6.63
C ILE A 216 14.70 -0.10 -7.36
N TYR A 217 13.84 0.79 -7.87
CA TYR A 217 12.62 0.41 -8.60
C TYR A 217 12.92 -0.37 -9.89
N GLU A 218 14.00 -0.05 -10.59
CA GLU A 218 14.47 -0.81 -11.77
C GLU A 218 14.64 -2.30 -11.45
N ARG A 219 15.07 -2.64 -10.23
CA ARG A 219 15.25 -4.05 -9.81
C ARG A 219 13.93 -4.81 -9.81
N LEU A 220 12.82 -4.16 -9.44
CA LEU A 220 11.48 -4.75 -9.48
C LEU A 220 11.03 -4.99 -10.94
N LEU A 221 11.34 -4.06 -11.85
CA LEU A 221 11.06 -4.19 -13.28
C LEU A 221 11.86 -5.33 -13.93
N THR A 222 13.04 -5.64 -13.40
CA THR A 222 13.89 -6.74 -13.88
C THR A 222 13.83 -8.00 -13.02
N SER A 223 12.88 -8.07 -12.07
CA SER A 223 12.74 -9.20 -11.15
C SER A 223 12.50 -10.51 -11.89
N SER A 224 13.05 -11.61 -11.36
CA SER A 224 12.71 -12.97 -11.83
C SER A 224 11.28 -13.37 -11.46
N ASN A 225 10.68 -12.74 -10.45
CA ASN A 225 9.30 -12.99 -10.04
C ASN A 225 8.33 -12.35 -11.05
N TYR A 226 7.56 -13.20 -11.73
CA TYR A 226 6.55 -12.77 -12.71
C TYR A 226 5.55 -11.76 -12.13
N VAL A 227 5.04 -12.04 -10.92
CA VAL A 227 4.00 -11.21 -10.30
C VAL A 227 4.59 -9.85 -9.93
N THR A 228 5.75 -9.82 -9.29
CA THR A 228 6.44 -8.57 -8.94
C THR A 228 6.70 -7.74 -10.19
N ARG A 229 7.28 -8.33 -11.24
CA ARG A 229 7.59 -7.63 -12.49
C ARG A 229 6.33 -7.05 -13.15
N ARG A 230 5.27 -7.84 -13.26
CA ARG A 230 3.99 -7.40 -13.84
C ARG A 230 3.36 -6.27 -13.04
N GLN A 231 3.26 -6.41 -11.72
CA GLN A 231 2.60 -5.44 -10.87
C GLN A 231 3.42 -4.14 -10.76
N SER A 232 4.75 -4.23 -10.67
CA SER A 232 5.64 -3.06 -10.61
C SER A 232 5.61 -2.26 -11.90
N LEU A 233 5.50 -2.93 -13.06
CA LEU A 233 5.36 -2.26 -14.34
C LEU A 233 4.02 -1.52 -14.45
N LYS A 234 2.93 -2.15 -13.99
CA LYS A 234 1.62 -1.48 -13.92
C LYS A 234 1.66 -0.28 -12.97
N LEU A 235 2.22 -0.46 -11.77
CA LEU A 235 2.35 0.59 -10.76
C LEU A 235 3.20 1.77 -11.27
N LEU A 236 4.27 1.50 -12.02
CA LEU A 236 5.07 2.56 -12.64
C LEU A 236 4.22 3.41 -13.56
N SER A 237 3.35 2.81 -14.38
CA SER A 237 2.42 3.56 -15.20
C SER A 237 1.40 4.33 -14.36
N ASP A 238 0.88 3.72 -13.28
CA ASP A 238 -0.14 4.32 -12.42
C ASP A 238 0.37 5.63 -11.79
N PHE A 239 1.58 5.68 -11.20
CA PHE A 239 2.06 6.93 -10.59
C PHE A 239 2.76 7.87 -11.58
N LEU A 240 3.45 7.36 -12.60
CA LEU A 240 4.26 8.22 -13.48
C LEU A 240 3.37 9.13 -14.35
N LEU A 241 2.17 8.68 -14.69
CA LEU A 241 1.25 9.41 -15.57
C LEU A 241 0.32 10.38 -14.83
N GLU A 242 0.38 10.44 -13.50
CA GLU A 242 -0.42 11.38 -12.72
C GLU A 242 -0.02 12.84 -12.98
N PRO A 243 -0.97 13.80 -13.04
CA PRO A 243 -0.67 15.21 -13.35
C PRO A 243 0.40 15.84 -12.43
N PRO A 244 0.40 15.62 -11.09
CA PRO A 244 1.46 16.12 -10.22
C PRO A 244 2.84 15.54 -10.51
N ASN A 245 2.93 14.40 -11.20
CA ASN A 245 4.18 13.73 -11.55
C ASN A 245 4.67 14.07 -12.96
N SER A 246 4.05 15.04 -13.65
CA SER A 246 4.40 15.37 -15.04
C SER A 246 5.86 15.78 -15.25
N HIS A 247 6.52 16.44 -14.30
CA HIS A 247 7.94 16.76 -14.37
C HIS A 247 8.83 15.54 -14.12
N ILE A 248 8.41 14.62 -13.25
CA ILE A 248 9.08 13.33 -13.01
C ILE A 248 9.00 12.46 -14.27
N MET A 249 7.82 12.36 -14.89
CA MET A 249 7.62 11.69 -16.18
C MET A 249 8.51 12.29 -17.27
N LYS A 250 8.53 13.63 -17.39
CA LYS A 250 9.39 14.32 -18.36
C LYS A 250 10.87 14.01 -18.13
N LYS A 251 11.32 13.92 -16.88
CA LYS A 251 12.70 13.50 -16.57
C LYS A 251 12.94 12.04 -16.97
N PHE A 252 12.04 11.14 -16.59
CA PHE A 252 12.11 9.71 -16.87
C PHE A 252 12.23 9.38 -18.36
N ILE A 253 11.44 10.03 -19.21
CA ILE A 253 11.44 9.77 -20.66
C ILE A 253 12.65 10.37 -21.40
N LEU A 254 13.53 11.09 -20.71
CA LEU A 254 14.81 11.55 -21.26
C LEU A 254 15.95 10.55 -20.99
N GLU A 255 15.74 9.56 -20.13
CA GLU A 255 16.79 8.63 -19.73
C GLU A 255 16.80 7.35 -20.57
N VAL A 256 17.88 7.19 -21.34
CA VAL A 256 18.09 6.04 -22.23
C VAL A 256 18.13 4.70 -21.48
N ARG A 257 18.59 4.71 -20.21
CA ARG A 257 18.59 3.52 -19.35
C ARG A 257 17.18 2.94 -19.22
N TYR A 258 16.21 3.75 -18.79
CA TYR A 258 14.84 3.29 -18.61
C TYR A 258 14.20 2.88 -19.93
N MET A 259 14.48 3.59 -21.02
CA MET A 259 14.00 3.18 -22.35
C MET A 259 14.43 1.74 -22.69
N LYS A 260 15.70 1.38 -22.43
CA LYS A 260 16.22 0.02 -22.67
C LYS A 260 15.54 -1.03 -21.79
N VAL A 261 15.26 -0.70 -20.53
CA VAL A 261 14.51 -1.58 -19.62
C VAL A 261 13.10 -1.84 -20.18
N ILE A 262 12.37 -0.78 -20.54
CA ILE A 262 11.01 -0.91 -21.11
C ILE A 262 11.02 -1.67 -22.44
N MET A 263 12.00 -1.42 -23.33
CA MET A 263 12.16 -2.18 -24.57
C MET A 263 12.48 -3.67 -24.34
N THR A 264 13.16 -4.00 -23.24
CA THR A 264 13.39 -5.39 -22.84
C THR A 264 12.08 -6.04 -22.40
N LEU A 265 11.24 -5.32 -21.65
CA LEU A 265 9.92 -5.79 -21.21
C LEU A 265 8.90 -5.93 -22.35
N LEU A 266 9.01 -5.12 -23.41
CA LEU A 266 8.25 -5.31 -24.65
C LEU A 266 8.53 -6.65 -25.34
N LYS A 267 9.67 -7.28 -25.02
CA LYS A 267 10.06 -8.60 -25.54
C LYS A 267 9.80 -9.72 -24.52
N ASP A 268 9.16 -9.44 -23.39
CA ASP A 268 8.88 -10.46 -22.37
C ASP A 268 7.99 -11.57 -22.95
N SER A 269 8.16 -12.80 -22.49
CA SER A 269 7.31 -13.94 -22.86
C SER A 269 5.82 -13.75 -22.55
N SER A 270 5.48 -12.89 -21.58
CA SER A 270 4.11 -12.63 -21.16
C SER A 270 3.48 -11.46 -21.91
N LYS A 271 2.41 -11.72 -22.66
CA LYS A 271 1.60 -10.68 -23.33
C LYS A 271 1.14 -9.57 -22.37
N ASN A 272 0.77 -9.91 -21.14
CA ASN A 272 0.36 -8.91 -20.14
C ASN A 272 1.47 -7.92 -19.79
N ILE A 273 2.72 -8.40 -19.71
CA ILE A 273 3.89 -7.54 -19.47
C ILE A 273 4.17 -6.71 -20.72
N GLN A 274 4.09 -7.29 -21.91
CA GLN A 274 4.26 -6.55 -23.17
C GLN A 274 3.27 -5.39 -23.30
N ILE A 275 1.98 -5.62 -23.02
CA ILE A 275 0.93 -4.58 -23.05
C ILE A 275 1.23 -3.49 -22.02
N SER A 276 1.59 -3.86 -20.79
CA SER A 276 1.93 -2.88 -19.75
C SER A 276 3.20 -2.08 -20.11
N ALA A 277 4.19 -2.73 -20.73
CA ALA A 277 5.41 -2.08 -21.21
C ALA A 277 5.10 -1.11 -22.35
N PHE A 278 4.14 -1.43 -23.21
CA PHE A 278 3.71 -0.54 -24.29
C PHE A 278 3.15 0.78 -23.76
N HIS A 279 2.34 0.77 -22.70
CA HIS A 279 1.81 2.01 -22.12
C HIS A 279 2.89 2.98 -21.61
N ILE A 280 4.06 2.47 -21.24
CA ILE A 280 5.23 3.29 -20.88
C ILE A 280 6.12 3.56 -22.09
N PHE A 281 6.26 2.60 -23.01
CA PHE A 281 7.05 2.82 -24.22
C PHE A 281 6.45 3.94 -25.10
N LYS A 282 5.12 4.01 -25.20
CA LYS A 282 4.44 5.04 -25.99
C LYS A 282 4.81 6.45 -25.54
N ILE A 283 5.05 6.70 -24.25
CA ILE A 283 5.43 8.04 -23.77
C ILE A 283 6.87 8.43 -24.16
N PHE A 284 7.80 7.48 -24.29
CA PHE A 284 9.12 7.75 -24.88
C PHE A 284 9.02 8.12 -26.36
N VAL A 285 8.17 7.40 -27.10
CA VAL A 285 7.98 7.62 -28.55
C VAL A 285 7.11 8.85 -28.82
N ALA A 286 6.18 9.22 -27.93
CA ALA A 286 5.36 10.42 -28.09
C ALA A 286 6.08 11.71 -27.65
N ASN A 287 7.20 11.61 -26.92
CA ASN A 287 7.95 12.78 -26.44
C ASN A 287 8.36 13.70 -27.62
N PRO A 288 7.96 14.98 -27.67
CA PRO A 288 8.40 15.89 -28.73
C PRO A 288 9.89 16.26 -28.62
N SER A 289 10.44 16.23 -27.41
CA SER A 289 11.82 16.61 -27.08
C SER A 289 12.72 15.39 -26.86
N LYS A 290 12.57 14.34 -27.68
CA LYS A 290 13.36 13.10 -27.56
C LYS A 290 14.86 13.39 -27.59
N PRO A 291 15.66 12.83 -26.65
CA PRO A 291 17.12 12.86 -26.74
C PRO A 291 17.62 12.22 -28.04
N GLN A 292 18.76 12.69 -28.55
CA GLN A 292 19.35 12.16 -29.79
C GLN A 292 19.59 10.65 -29.70
N GLU A 293 20.04 10.15 -28.56
CA GLU A 293 20.27 8.73 -28.34
C GLU A 293 18.99 7.90 -28.41
N VAL A 294 17.87 8.40 -27.87
CA VAL A 294 16.54 7.77 -27.99
C VAL A 294 16.13 7.68 -29.47
N LYS A 295 16.33 8.77 -30.23
CA LYS A 295 16.06 8.80 -31.68
C LYS A 295 16.87 7.74 -32.44
N ILE A 296 18.17 7.63 -32.14
CA ILE A 296 19.07 6.64 -32.73
C ILE A 296 18.61 5.21 -32.38
N ILE A 297 18.22 4.95 -31.13
CA ILE A 297 17.73 3.64 -30.70
C ILE A 297 16.46 3.25 -31.47
N LEU A 298 15.48 4.16 -31.59
CA LEU A 298 14.26 3.91 -32.35
C LEU A 298 14.57 3.62 -33.83
N ALA A 299 15.42 4.44 -34.46
CA ALA A 299 15.77 4.27 -35.88
C ALA A 299 16.54 2.97 -36.14
N ARG A 300 17.54 2.64 -35.32
CA ARG A 300 18.35 1.41 -35.49
C ARG A 300 17.56 0.13 -35.23
N ASN A 301 16.52 0.19 -34.39
CA ASN A 301 15.70 -0.98 -34.03
C ASN A 301 14.32 -1.00 -34.71
N HIS A 302 14.06 -0.10 -35.67
CA HIS A 302 12.72 0.13 -36.20
C HIS A 302 12.06 -1.14 -36.76
N GLU A 303 12.76 -1.96 -37.57
CA GLU A 303 12.18 -3.18 -38.15
C GLU A 303 11.66 -4.14 -37.06
N LYS A 304 12.48 -4.42 -36.05
CA LYS A 304 12.13 -5.31 -34.94
C LYS A 304 11.03 -4.71 -34.05
N LEU A 305 11.04 -3.40 -33.84
CA LEU A 305 10.00 -2.72 -33.07
C LEU A 305 8.65 -2.80 -33.79
N LEU A 306 8.63 -2.56 -35.10
CA LEU A 306 7.42 -2.66 -35.90
C LEU A 306 6.87 -4.09 -35.90
N GLU A 307 7.74 -5.09 -36.06
CA GLU A 307 7.35 -6.50 -35.95
C GLU A 307 6.72 -6.82 -34.58
N LEU A 308 7.33 -6.36 -33.48
CA LEU A 308 6.79 -6.54 -32.13
C LEU A 308 5.42 -5.88 -31.96
N LEU A 309 5.27 -4.62 -32.41
CA LEU A 309 4.04 -3.85 -32.25
C LEU A 309 2.89 -4.42 -33.11
N HIS A 310 3.15 -4.83 -34.35
CA HIS A 310 2.11 -5.47 -35.17
C HIS A 310 1.60 -6.79 -34.57
N ASN A 311 2.48 -7.52 -33.86
CA ASN A 311 2.11 -8.77 -33.19
C ASN A 311 1.51 -8.56 -31.78
N LEU A 312 1.56 -7.34 -31.25
CA LEU A 312 0.99 -6.99 -29.96
C LEU A 312 -0.50 -6.72 -30.10
N SER A 313 -1.33 -7.44 -29.33
CA SER A 313 -2.79 -7.29 -29.35
C SER A 313 -3.34 -7.41 -27.91
N PRO A 314 -4.26 -6.50 -27.51
CA PRO A 314 -4.80 -6.43 -26.16
C PRO A 314 -5.87 -7.49 -25.86
N GLY A 315 -6.59 -8.00 -26.87
CA GLY A 315 -7.66 -8.98 -26.66
C GLY A 315 -8.89 -8.75 -27.55
N LYS A 316 -10.10 -8.86 -26.98
CA LYS A 316 -11.39 -8.44 -27.58
C LYS A 316 -12.16 -7.55 -26.58
N GLY A 317 -12.50 -6.31 -26.95
CA GLY A 317 -13.23 -5.33 -26.12
C GLY A 317 -13.04 -3.86 -26.57
N SER A 318 -13.70 -2.89 -25.92
CA SER A 318 -13.62 -1.45 -26.27
C SER A 318 -12.32 -0.76 -25.84
N GLU A 319 -11.67 -1.25 -24.79
CA GLU A 319 -10.30 -0.82 -24.42
C GLU A 319 -9.29 -1.18 -25.52
N ASP A 320 -9.63 -2.14 -26.39
CA ASP A 320 -8.77 -2.53 -27.51
C ASP A 320 -8.74 -1.46 -28.59
N ASP A 321 -9.86 -0.77 -28.86
CA ASP A 321 -9.91 0.25 -29.92
C ASP A 321 -8.96 1.41 -29.59
N GLN A 322 -8.97 1.89 -28.35
CA GLN A 322 -8.03 2.92 -27.89
C GLN A 322 -6.58 2.42 -27.95
N PHE A 323 -6.32 1.18 -27.52
CA PHE A 323 -4.99 0.60 -27.57
C PHE A 323 -4.46 0.49 -29.01
N GLU A 324 -5.29 0.04 -29.94
CA GLU A 324 -4.94 -0.08 -31.35
C GLU A 324 -4.68 1.28 -31.99
N GLU A 325 -5.50 2.30 -31.69
CA GLU A 325 -5.25 3.69 -32.13
C GLU A 325 -3.91 4.22 -31.63
N GLU A 326 -3.62 4.07 -30.33
CA GLU A 326 -2.34 4.46 -29.75
C GLU A 326 -1.17 3.71 -30.40
N LYS A 327 -1.35 2.42 -30.67
CA LYS A 327 -0.33 1.56 -31.28
C LYS A 327 0.00 1.99 -32.71
N GLU A 328 -1.00 2.30 -33.52
CA GLU A 328 -0.81 2.81 -34.88
C GLU A 328 -0.07 4.16 -34.88
N LEU A 329 -0.41 5.07 -33.97
CA LEU A 329 0.31 6.34 -33.81
C LEU A 329 1.80 6.11 -33.47
N ILE A 330 2.10 5.16 -32.60
CA ILE A 330 3.49 4.80 -32.24
C ILE A 330 4.22 4.16 -33.42
N ILE A 331 3.56 3.30 -34.19
CA ILE A 331 4.10 2.70 -35.42
C ILE A 331 4.48 3.78 -36.43
N GLU A 332 3.56 4.71 -36.71
CA GLU A 332 3.82 5.82 -37.64
C GLU A 332 5.01 6.68 -37.20
N GLU A 333 5.09 6.99 -35.91
CA GLU A 333 6.20 7.80 -35.38
C GLU A 333 7.54 7.08 -35.52
N ILE A 334 7.60 5.77 -35.23
CA ILE A 334 8.82 4.97 -35.43
C ILE A 334 9.23 4.93 -36.92
N GLN A 335 8.27 4.78 -37.83
CA GLN A 335 8.54 4.83 -39.28
C GLN A 335 9.03 6.21 -39.74
N LYS A 336 8.51 7.30 -39.18
CA LYS A 336 9.02 8.67 -39.45
C LYS A 336 10.47 8.80 -38.99
N MET A 337 10.79 8.27 -37.81
CA MET A 337 12.13 8.31 -37.23
C MET A 337 13.16 7.52 -38.04
N SER A 338 12.81 6.37 -38.63
CA SER A 338 13.74 5.58 -39.45
C SER A 338 14.16 6.28 -40.76
N ARG A 339 13.37 7.26 -41.22
CA ARG A 339 13.63 8.03 -42.45
C ARG A 339 14.49 9.27 -42.23
N LEU A 340 14.84 9.60 -40.98
CA LEU A 340 15.64 10.77 -40.65
C LEU A 340 17.11 10.56 -41.05
N LYS A 341 17.49 11.13 -42.20
CA LYS A 341 18.84 11.07 -42.78
C LYS A 341 19.97 11.69 -41.92
N ASN A 342 19.60 12.47 -40.89
CA ASN A 342 20.53 13.27 -40.08
C ASN A 342 20.88 12.64 -38.72
N LEU A 343 20.39 11.44 -38.42
CA LEU A 343 20.89 10.68 -37.29
C LEU A 343 22.26 10.15 -37.72
N GLN A 344 23.36 10.76 -37.26
CA GLN A 344 24.70 10.21 -37.50
C GLN A 344 24.70 8.76 -36.98
N LEU A 345 24.63 7.83 -37.93
CA LEU A 345 24.51 6.39 -37.71
C LEU A 345 25.82 5.78 -37.25
#